data_AF-A0A1G9PMW0-F1
#
_entry.id   AF-A0A1G9PMW0-F1
#
_cell.length_a   1.000
_cell.length_b   1.000
_cell.length_c   1.000
_cell.angle_alpha   90.00
_cell.angle_beta   90.00
_cell.angle_gamma   90.00
#
_symmetry.space_group_name_H-M   'P 1'
#
loop_
_entity.id
_entity.type
_entity.pdbx_description
1 polymer ?
#
loop_
_entity_poly.entity_id
_entity_poly.type
_entity_poly.pdbx_seq_one_letter_code
_entity_poly.pdbx_strand_id
1 'polypeptide(L)' 'MAILKNGLEFSGGLGNLSAYKLPGMNQTIIRTKGGADKKKILNSPSFKLTRDNYTEFSACAKMGGIIRRSMLA' A
#
# COMPACT_ATOMS: atom_id res chain seq x y z
N MET A 1 -3.83 -10.54 13.29
CA MET A 1 -3.08 -11.36 12.31
C MET A 1 -3.55 -12.79 12.52
N ALA A 2 -4.05 -13.45 11.48
CA ALA A 2 -4.55 -14.82 11.60
C ALA A 2 -3.74 -15.72 10.65
N ILE A 3 -3.40 -16.92 11.13
CA ILE A 3 -2.67 -17.96 10.38
C ILE A 3 -3.66 -19.10 10.14
N LEU A 4 -3.90 -19.45 8.89
CA LEU A 4 -4.90 -20.46 8.52
C LEU A 4 -4.21 -21.82 8.27
N LYS A 5 -4.61 -22.87 8.98
CA LYS A 5 -4.17 -24.26 8.77
C LYS A 5 -5.29 -25.06 8.09
N ASN A 6 -4.95 -25.67 6.95
CA ASN A 6 -5.62 -26.79 6.28
C ASN A 6 -7.13 -26.67 5.97
N GLY A 7 -7.52 -25.82 5.00
CA GLY A 7 -8.86 -25.98 4.38
C GLY A 7 -9.30 -24.97 3.34
N LEU A 8 -8.76 -23.75 3.35
CA LEU A 8 -9.14 -22.69 2.42
C LEU A 8 -7.90 -22.01 1.85
N GLU A 9 -7.40 -22.51 0.72
CA GLU A 9 -6.36 -21.85 -0.06
C GLU A 9 -7.01 -20.78 -0.95
N PHE A 10 -7.02 -19.53 -0.49
CA PHE A 10 -7.38 -18.39 -1.33
C PHE A 10 -6.20 -17.42 -1.38
N SER A 11 -5.68 -17.16 -2.59
CA SER A 11 -4.71 -16.10 -2.84
C SER A 11 -5.47 -14.90 -3.38
N GLY A 12 -5.59 -13.84 -2.58
CA GLY A 12 -6.34 -12.64 -2.98
C GLY A 12 -7.05 -11.95 -1.83
N GLY A 13 -7.75 -10.86 -2.17
CA GLY A 13 -8.58 -10.13 -1.23
C GLY A 13 -10.00 -10.69 -1.21
N LEU A 14 -10.42 -11.35 -0.14
CA LEU A 14 -11.82 -11.67 0.10
C LEU A 14 -12.45 -10.53 0.92
N GLY A 15 -13.02 -9.54 0.23
CA GLY A 15 -13.58 -8.34 0.86
C GLY A 15 -12.55 -7.57 1.70
N ASN A 16 -12.73 -7.60 3.02
CA ASN A 16 -11.85 -6.98 4.02
C ASN A 16 -10.66 -7.85 4.45
N LEU A 17 -10.54 -9.09 3.97
CA LEU A 17 -9.43 -9.98 4.28
C LEU A 17 -8.45 -10.00 3.11
N SER A 18 -7.16 -9.79 3.37
CA SER A 18 -6.10 -9.97 2.39
C SER A 18 -5.24 -11.14 2.82
N ALA A 19 -5.19 -12.18 1.99
CA ALA A 19 -4.35 -13.35 2.18
C ALA A 19 -3.08 -13.21 1.33
N TYR A 20 -1.91 -13.40 1.93
CA TYR A 20 -0.63 -13.44 1.21
C TYR A 20 0.30 -14.48 1.80
N LYS A 21 1.14 -15.08 0.94
CA LYS A 21 2.19 -16.02 1.33
C LYS A 21 3.51 -15.26 1.40
N LEU A 22 4.29 -15.45 2.48
CA LEU A 22 5.66 -14.94 2.51
C LEU A 22 6.59 -15.92 1.80
N PRO A 23 7.54 -15.43 0.99
CA PRO A 23 8.60 -16.29 0.46
C PRO A 23 9.35 -16.93 1.64
N GLY A 24 9.39 -18.27 1.69
CA GLY A 24 10.05 -19.02 2.77
C GLY A 24 9.14 -19.50 3.91
N MET A 25 7.85 -19.14 3.93
CA MET A 25 6.87 -19.71 4.87
C MET A 25 5.72 -20.40 4.12
N ASN A 26 5.51 -21.69 4.40
CA ASN A 26 4.39 -22.49 3.87
C ASN A 26 3.02 -22.13 4.48
N GLN A 27 2.90 -20.95 5.10
CA GLN A 27 1.71 -20.53 5.83
C GLN A 27 1.09 -19.31 5.14
N THR A 28 -0.21 -19.38 4.88
CA THR A 28 -0.98 -18.27 4.33
C THR A 28 -1.33 -17.31 5.47
N ILE A 29 -0.80 -16.08 5.41
CA ILE A 29 -1.09 -15.03 6.40
C ILE A 29 -2.33 -14.27 5.94
N ILE A 30 -3.30 -14.14 6.84
CA ILE A 30 -4.51 -13.35 6.62
C ILE A 30 -4.47 -12.12 7.51
N ARG A 31 -4.60 -10.95 6.87
CA ARG A 31 -4.80 -9.66 7.54
C ARG A 31 -6.14 -9.07 7.17
N THR A 32 -6.78 -8.41 8.13
CA THR A 32 -7.84 -7.45 7.81
C THR A 32 -7.21 -6.23 7.13
N LYS A 33 -7.89 -5.67 6.13
CA LYS A 33 -7.54 -4.39 5.51
C LYS A 33 -7.76 -3.29 6.55
N GLY A 34 -6.72 -2.99 7.32
CA GLY A 34 -6.68 -1.83 8.21
C GLY A 34 -6.28 -0.56 7.46
N GLY A 35 -6.79 0.59 7.93
CA GLY A 35 -6.48 1.92 7.39
C GLY A 35 -7.71 2.70 6.96
N ALA A 36 -7.53 3.99 6.65
CA ALA A 36 -8.57 4.81 6.06
C ALA A 36 -8.79 4.43 4.58
N ASP A 37 -10.06 4.39 4.15
CA ASP A 37 -10.41 4.13 2.76
C ASP A 37 -9.77 5.20 1.85
N LYS A 38 -9.25 4.79 0.69
CA LYS A 38 -8.64 5.70 -0.31
C LYS A 38 -9.58 6.85 -0.65
N LYS A 39 -10.88 6.58 -0.77
CA LYS A 39 -11.90 7.62 -1.04
C LYS A 39 -11.98 8.64 0.09
N LYS A 40 -11.84 8.20 1.35
CA LYS A 40 -11.82 9.09 2.52
C LYS A 40 -10.54 9.92 2.55
N ILE A 41 -9.38 9.34 2.25
CA ILE A 41 -8.11 10.08 2.23
C ILE A 41 -8.13 11.19 1.17
N LEU A 42 -8.69 10.90 0.00
CA LEU A 42 -8.76 11.85 -1.11
C LEU A 42 -9.76 13.00 -0.88
N ASN A 43 -10.92 12.71 -0.28
CA ASN A 43 -12.02 13.67 -0.26
C ASN A 43 -12.27 14.31 1.12
N SER A 44 -11.88 13.66 2.21
CA SER A 44 -12.20 14.18 3.55
C SER A 44 -11.31 15.39 3.91
N PRO A 45 -11.87 16.41 4.57
CA PRO A 45 -11.12 17.58 5.03
C PRO A 45 -10.04 17.22 6.07
N SER A 46 -10.25 16.16 6.86
CA SER A 46 -9.28 15.72 7.88
C SER A 46 -7.94 15.24 7.29
N PHE A 47 -7.92 14.87 6.01
CA PHE A 47 -6.71 14.40 5.32
C PHE A 47 -6.09 15.47 4.39
N LYS A 48 -6.49 16.75 4.51
CA LYS A 48 -5.95 17.83 3.67
C LYS A 48 -4.42 17.93 3.77
N LEU A 49 -3.88 18.01 5.00
CA LEU A 49 -2.43 18.07 5.23
C LEU A 49 -1.69 16.86 4.65
N THR A 50 -2.28 15.66 4.75
CA THR A 50 -1.71 14.45 4.15
C THR A 50 -1.62 14.56 2.63
N ARG A 51 -2.61 15.17 1.98
CA ARG A 51 -2.60 15.40 0.52
C ARG A 51 -1.57 16.45 0.13
N ASP A 52 -1.48 17.55 0.87
CA ASP A 52 -0.52 18.61 0.60
C ASP A 52 0.92 18.04 0.67
N ASN A 53 1.25 17.31 1.74
CA ASN A 53 2.55 16.62 1.88
C ASN A 53 2.80 15.59 0.76
N TYR A 54 1.76 14.86 0.34
CA TYR A 54 1.86 13.90 -0.77
C TYR A 54 2.26 14.59 -2.08
N THR A 55 1.67 15.75 -2.36
CA THR A 55 1.98 16.52 -3.58
C THR A 55 3.40 17.07 -3.57
N GLU A 56 3.84 17.63 -2.44
CA GLU A 56 5.20 18.17 -2.27
C GLU A 56 6.25 17.07 -2.43
N PHE A 57 6.08 15.94 -1.73
CA PHE A 57 7.01 14.82 -1.81
C PHE A 57 7.11 14.26 -3.24
N SER A 58 5.96 14.16 -3.94
CA SER A 58 5.94 13.71 -5.34
C SER A 58 6.71 14.68 -6.25
N ALA A 59 6.58 15.99 -6.04
CA ALA A 59 7.32 16.99 -6.81
C ALA A 59 8.83 16.87 -6.58
N CYS A 60 9.27 16.75 -5.31
CA CYS A 60 10.69 16.55 -4.97
C CYS A 60 11.26 15.28 -5.61
N ALA A 61 10.52 14.16 -5.54
CA ALA A 61 10.93 12.90 -6.17
C ALA A 61 11.06 13.02 -7.71
N LYS A 62 10.12 13.73 -8.36
CA LYS A 62 10.19 13.99 -9.81
C LYS A 62 11.41 14.84 -10.18
N MET A 63 11.69 15.91 -9.43
CA MET A 63 12.87 16.75 -9.66
C MET A 63 14.16 15.95 -9.51
N GLY A 64 14.31 15.16 -8.44
CA GLY A 64 15.47 14.28 -8.26
C GLY A 64 15.63 13.29 -9.42
N GLY A 65 14.53 12.70 -9.89
CA GLY A 65 14.54 11.82 -11.05
C GLY A 65 14.95 12.51 -12.35
N ILE A 66 14.55 13.77 -12.56
CA ILE A 66 14.95 14.57 -13.73
C ILE A 66 16.45 14.86 -13.66
N ILE A 67 16.95 15.35 -12.53
CA ILE A 67 18.38 15.66 -12.33
C ILE A 67 19.25 14.42 -12.59
N ARG A 68 18.84 13.27 -12.05
CA ARG A 68 19.55 12.01 -12.28
C ARG A 68 19.59 11.64 -13.76
N ARG A 69 18.48 11.79 -14.47
CA ARG A 69 18.42 11.49 -15.92
C ARG A 69 19.23 12.47 -16.75
N SER A 70 19.27 13.75 -16.38
CA SER A 70 20.08 14.76 -17.09
C SER A 70 21.58 14.59 -16.86
N MET A 71 22.00 13.92 -15.78
CA MET A 71 23.41 13.62 -15.52
C MET A 71 23.88 12.29 -16.14
N LEU A 72 22.96 11.46 -16.62
CA LEU A 72 23.24 10.17 -17.27
C LEU A 72 23.16 10.25 -18.80
N ALA A 73 22.71 11.39 -19.34
CA ALA A 73 22.70 11.73 -20.77
C ALA A 73 23.94 12.58 -21.09
#